data_AF-A0A3D6DY70-F1
#
_entry.id   AF-A0A3D6DY70-F1
#
_cell.length_a   1.000
_cell.length_b   1.000
_cell.length_c   1.000
_cell.angle_alpha   90.00
_cell.angle_beta   90.00
_cell.angle_gamma   90.00
#
_symmetry.space_group_name_H-M   'P 1'
#
loop_
_entity.id
_entity.type
_entity.pdbx_description
1 polymer ?
#
loop_
_entity_poly.entity_id
_entity_poly.type
_entity_poly.pdbx_seq_one_letter_code
_entity_poly.pdbx_strand_id
1 'polypeptide(L)' 'VTALFGHSGSGKTTLLRAIAGLERVAGGRLAVNGETWQDDAVFRPTHQRPLGYVFQEAS' A
#
# COMPACT_ATOMS: atom_id res chain seq x y z
N VAL A 1 -3.55 5.06 -16.46
CA VAL A 1 -3.46 3.66 -15.98
C VAL A 1 -1.98 3.33 -15.87
N THR A 2 -1.53 2.80 -14.73
CA THR A 2 -0.13 2.42 -14.48
C THR A 2 -0.09 0.94 -14.11
N ALA A 3 0.96 0.24 -14.51
CA ALA A 3 1.14 -1.18 -14.20
C ALA A 3 2.47 -1.42 -13.49
N LEU A 4 2.50 -2.37 -12.56
CA LEU A 4 3.66 -2.77 -11.79
C LEU A 4 4.03 -4.22 -12.14
N PHE A 5 5.24 -4.43 -12.65
CA PHE A 5 5.72 -5.75 -13.09
C PHE A 5 7.00 -6.16 -12.35
N GLY A 6 7.27 -7.46 -12.32
CA GLY A 6 8.45 -8.06 -11.69
C GLY A 6 8.26 -9.56 -11.44
N HIS A 7 9.35 -10.27 -11.16
CA HIS A 7 9.34 -11.71 -10.87
C HIS A 7 8.43 -12.08 -9.68
N SER A 8 8.07 -13.36 -9.54
CA SER A 8 7.44 -13.85 -8.31
C SER A 8 8.33 -13.54 -7.11
N GLY A 9 7.74 -13.11 -5.99
CA GLY A 9 8.49 -12.69 -4.81
C GLY A 9 9.12 -11.30 -4.86
N SER A 10 8.98 -10.54 -5.96
CA SER A 10 9.56 -9.18 -6.07
C SER A 10 8.88 -8.11 -5.20
N GLY A 11 7.93 -8.48 -4.33
CA GLY A 11 7.26 -7.55 -3.42
C GLY A 11 6.07 -6.76 -4.01
N LYS A 12 5.56 -7.07 -5.20
CA LYS A 12 4.42 -6.35 -5.82
C LYS A 12 3.18 -6.34 -4.92
N THR A 13 2.80 -7.51 -4.42
CA THR A 13 1.64 -7.66 -3.53
C THR A 13 1.86 -6.92 -2.22
N THR A 14 3.05 -7.03 -1.63
CA THR A 14 3.47 -6.28 -0.45
C THR A 14 3.35 -4.77 -0.66
N LEU A 15 3.82 -4.24 -1.79
CA LEU A 15 3.70 -2.82 -2.10
C LEU A 15 2.23 -2.37 -2.21
N LEU A 16 1.39 -3.13 -2.92
CA LEU A 16 -0.03 -2.80 -3.04
C LEU A 16 -0.76 -2.88 -1.69
N ARG A 17 -0.42 -3.86 -0.84
CA ARG A 17 -0.94 -3.98 0.52
C ARG A 17 -0.49 -2.81 1.41
N ALA A 18 0.76 -2.36 1.26
CA ALA A 18 1.26 -1.19 1.97
C ALA A 18 0.51 0.09 1.58
N ILE A 19 0.22 0.27 0.28
CA ILE A 19 -0.61 1.38 -0.21
C ILE A 19 -2.03 1.29 0.36
N ALA A 20 -2.61 0.09 0.44
CA ALA A 20 -3.93 -0.15 1.01
C ALA A 20 -3.99 -0.05 2.55
N GLY A 21 -2.85 0.03 3.25
CA GLY A 21 -2.79 0.01 4.71
C GLY A 21 -3.01 -1.37 5.32
N LEU A 22 -2.87 -2.42 4.51
CA LEU A 22 -2.93 -3.82 4.93
C LEU A 22 -1.56 -4.36 5.37
N GLU A 23 -0.50 -3.57 5.19
CA GLU A 23 0.88 -3.90 5.56
C GLU A 23 1.62 -2.61 5.93
N ARG A 24 2.43 -2.64 7.00
CA ARG A 24 3.25 -1.49 7.41
C ARG A 24 4.67 -1.65 6.88
N VAL A 25 5.24 -0.59 6.32
CA VAL A 25 6.62 -0.56 5.81
C VAL A 25 7.48 0.20 6.81
N ALA A 26 8.47 -0.48 7.40
CA ALA A 26 9.42 0.13 8.32
C ALA A 26 10.43 1.00 7.57
N GLY A 27 10.74 2.19 8.10
CA GLY A 27 11.75 3.09 7.53
C GLY A 27 11.39 3.67 6.17
N GLY A 28 10.12 3.60 5.76
CA GLY A 28 9.62 4.09 4.49
C GLY A 28 8.49 5.11 4.67
N ARG A 29 8.38 6.06 3.73
CA ARG A 29 7.31 7.05 3.70
C ARG A 29 6.38 6.82 2.51
N LEU A 30 5.08 6.81 2.77
CA LEU A 30 4.01 6.80 1.77
C LEU A 30 3.18 8.08 1.93
N ALA A 31 3.13 8.89 0.88
CA ALA A 31 2.29 10.08 0.82
C ALA A 31 1.47 10.09 -0.49
N VAL A 32 0.22 10.51 -0.39
CA VAL A 32 -0.71 10.63 -1.53
C VAL A 32 -1.34 12.01 -1.49
N ASN A 33 -1.25 12.76 -2.59
CA ASN A 33 -1.76 14.14 -2.68
C ASN A 33 -1.23 15.06 -1.55
N GLY A 34 0.04 14.87 -1.15
CA GLY A 34 0.66 15.64 -0.07
C GLY A 34 0.30 15.17 1.35
N GLU A 35 -0.67 14.26 1.51
CA GLU A 35 -1.04 13.67 2.79
C GLU A 35 -0.16 12.45 3.09
N THR A 36 0.53 12.46 4.23
CA THR A 36 1.28 11.28 4.68
C THR A 36 0.31 10.22 5.16
N TRP A 37 0.27 9.08 4.47
CA TRP A 37 -0.51 7.91 4.90
C TRP A 37 0.30 6.97 5.78
N GLN A 38 1.62 6.96 5.64
CA GLN A 38 2.49 6.20 6.52
C GLN A 38 3.90 6.77 6.55
N ASP A 39 4.49 6.77 7.74
CA ASP A 39 5.92 6.85 8.01
C ASP A 39 6.21 6.21 9.38
N ASP A 40 7.32 6.57 10.02
CA ASP A 40 7.68 6.06 11.34
C ASP A 40 6.70 6.52 12.45
N ALA A 41 6.06 7.67 12.29
CA ALA A 41 5.13 8.27 13.26
C ALA A 41 3.65 8.06 12.91
N VAL A 42 3.32 7.98 11.62
CA VAL A 42 1.95 7.95 11.10
C VAL A 42 1.65 6.60 10.47
N PHE A 43 0.44 6.09 10.70
CA PHE A 43 -0.12 4.97 9.94
C PHE A 43 -1.63 5.15 9.78
N ARG A 44 -2.06 5.64 8.62
CA ARG A 44 -3.48 5.84 8.31
C ARG A 44 -4.17 4.48 8.16
N PRO A 45 -5.21 4.17 8.95
CA PRO A 45 -5.95 2.91 8.84
C PRO A 45 -6.58 2.72 7.46
N THR A 46 -6.69 1.48 6.99
CA THR A 46 -7.26 1.12 5.67
C THR A 46 -8.61 1.79 5.39
N HIS A 47 -9.54 1.74 6.34
CA HIS A 47 -10.90 2.29 6.17
C HIS A 47 -10.95 3.82 6.03
N GLN A 48 -9.85 4.52 6.32
CA GLN A 48 -9.76 5.97 6.15
C GLN A 48 -9.08 6.34 4.84
N ARG A 49 -8.44 5.39 4.13
CA ARG A 49 -7.73 5.68 2.89
C ARG A 49 -8.74 5.75 1.73
N PRO A 50 -8.76 6.85 0.95
CA PRO A 50 -9.68 6.99 -0.19
C PRO A 50 -9.21 6.16 -1.39
N LEU A 51 -9.12 4.84 -1.24
CA LEU A 51 -8.74 3.88 -2.28
C LEU A 51 -9.61 2.63 -2.23
N GLY A 52 -9.91 2.06 -3.39
CA GLY A 52 -10.45 0.71 -3.50
C GLY A 52 -9.32 -0.30 -3.66
N TYR A 53 -9.35 -1.38 -2.89
CA TYR A 53 -8.43 -2.51 -3.03
C TYR A 53 -9.20 -3.73 -3.50
N VAL A 54 -8.80 -4.31 -4.63
CA VAL A 54 -9.37 -5.55 -5.15
C VAL A 54 -8.33 -6.65 -4.99
N PHE A 55 -8.71 -7.71 -4.29
CA PHE A 55 -7.84 -8.86 -4.04
C PHE A 55 -7.69 -9.70 -5.32
N GLN A 56 -6.51 -10.30 -5.51
CA GLN A 56 -6.27 -11.20 -6.64
C GLN A 56 -7.10 -12.48 -6.55
N GLU A 57 -7.40 -12.94 -5.33
CA GLU A 57 -8.27 -14.09 -5.07
C GLU A 57 -9.26 -13.72 -3.96
N ALA A 58 -10.53 -14.04 -4.19
CA ALA A 58 -11.58 -14.07 -3.18
C ALA A 58 -11.90 -15.55 -2.92
N SER A 59 -10.96 -16.27 -2.32
CA SER A 59 -11.15 -17.65 -1.90
C SER A 59 -11.63 -17.72 -0.45
#